data_AF-A0A7K2MNC1-F1
#
_entry.id   AF-A0A7K2MNC1-F1
#
_cell.length_a   1.000
_cell.length_b   1.000
_cell.length_c   1.000
_cell.angle_alpha   90.00
_cell.angle_beta   90.00
_cell.angle_gamma   90.00
#
_symmetry.space_group_name_H-M   'P 1'
#
loop_
_entity.id
_entity.type
_entity.pdbx_description
1 polymer ?
#
loop_
_entity_poly.entity_id
_entity_poly.type
_entity_poly.pdbx_seq_one_letter_code
_entity_poly.pdbx_strand_id
1 'polypeptide(L)' 'GARLAGTVAHQLARKGSGTGIATLCIGVGQGLALVLDR' A
#
# COMPACT_ATOMS: atom_id res chain seq x y z
N GLY A 1 1.47 8.83 0.40
CA GLY A 1 0.30 7.92 0.45
C GLY A 1 -0.02 7.36 -0.93
N ALA A 2 -0.67 8.14 -1.79
CA ALA A 2 -1.22 7.68 -3.08
C ALA A 2 -0.22 6.93 -3.98
N ARG A 3 1.01 7.45 -4.16
CA ARG A 3 2.04 6.76 -4.96
C ARG A 3 2.39 5.37 -4.43
N LEU A 4 2.51 5.20 -3.10
CA LEU A 4 2.81 3.91 -2.49
C LEU A 4 1.64 2.94 -2.64
N ALA A 5 0.43 3.38 -2.29
CA ALA A 5 -0.78 2.56 -2.44
C ALA A 5 -1.02 2.16 -3.91
N GLY A 6 -0.89 3.10 -4.84
CA GLY A 6 -1.02 2.84 -6.29
C GLY A 6 0.05 1.89 -6.81
N THR A 7 1.28 1.97 -6.31
CA THR A 7 2.35 1.03 -6.69
C THR A 7 2.03 -0.40 -6.23
N VAL A 8 1.60 -0.56 -4.98
CA VAL A 8 1.19 -1.87 -4.44
C VAL A 8 -0.03 -2.41 -5.20
N ALA A 9 -1.06 -1.58 -5.43
CA ALA A 9 -2.24 -1.95 -6.20
C ALA A 9 -1.89 -2.40 -7.63
N HIS A 10 -1.02 -1.67 -8.34
CA HIS A 10 -0.57 -2.08 -9.67
C HIS A 10 0.24 -3.38 -9.66
N GLN A 11 1.05 -3.62 -8.63
CA GLN A 11 1.80 -4.88 -8.50
C GLN A 11 0.86 -6.06 -8.26
N LEU A 12 -0.09 -5.93 -7.33
CA LEU A 12 -1.13 -6.94 -7.13
C LEU A 12 -1.93 -7.13 -8.43
N ALA A 13 -2.23 -6.03 -9.14
CA ALA A 13 -2.92 -6.09 -10.41
C ALA A 13 -2.23 -6.91 -11.48
N ARG A 14 -0.91 -6.76 -11.59
CA ARG A 14 -0.08 -7.56 -12.50
C ARG A 14 0.02 -9.02 -12.07
N LYS A 15 0.02 -9.31 -10.76
CA LYS A 15 0.03 -10.68 -10.22
C LYS A 15 -1.32 -11.39 -10.39
N GLY A 16 -2.42 -10.63 -10.43
CA GLY A 16 -3.77 -11.17 -10.55
C GLY A 16 -4.35 -11.76 -9.26
N SER A 17 -3.58 -11.75 -8.16
CA SER A 17 -4.03 -12.23 -6.85
C SER A 17 -3.12 -11.73 -5.72
N GLY A 18 -3.65 -11.82 -4.50
CA GLY A 18 -2.89 -11.77 -3.26
C GLY A 18 -3.02 -10.47 -2.48
N THR A 19 -2.40 -10.45 -1.30
CA THR A 19 -2.48 -9.34 -0.35
C THR A 19 -1.16 -8.55 -0.32
N GLY A 20 -1.26 -7.22 -0.23
CA GLY A 20 -0.12 -6.33 -0.10
C GLY A 20 -0.37 -5.23 0.94
N ILE A 21 0.71 -4.62 1.42
CA ILE A 21 0.65 -3.55 2.41
C ILE A 21 1.47 -2.34 1.94
N ALA A 22 0.92 -1.15 2.13
CA ALA A 22 1.62 0.13 1.97
C ALA A 22 1.69 0.85 3.31
N THR A 23 2.90 1.24 3.73
CA THR A 23 3.14 1.92 5.01
C THR A 23 3.86 3.25 4.80
N LEU A 24 3.64 4.20 5.71
CA LEU A 24 4.39 5.45 5.75
C LEU A 24 4.39 6.07 7.15
N CYS A 25 5.47 6.78 7.47
CA CYS A 25 5.49 7.70 8.61
C CYS A 25 4.82 9.03 8.24
N ILE A 26 4.23 9.65 9.24
CA ILE A 26 3.67 11.00 9.18
C ILE A 26 4.45 11.83 10.20
N GLY A 27 4.64 13.12 9.92
CA GLY A 27 5.25 14.05 10.88
C GLY A 27 4.58 14.00 12.25
N VAL A 28 5.22 14.56 13.28
CA VAL A 28 4.74 14.55 14.67
C VAL A 28 4.57 13.16 15.31
N GLY A 29 5.22 12.12 14.76
CA GLY A 29 5.31 10.79 15.39
C GLY A 29 4.13 9.86 15.06
N GLN A 30 3.46 10.07 13.93
CA GLN A 30 2.32 9.27 13.49
C GLN A 30 2.72 8.28 12.39
N GLY A 31 1.88 7.27 12.17
CA GLY A 31 2.08 6.27 11.11
C GLY A 31 0.76 5.79 10.52
N LEU A 32 0.82 5.30 9.29
CA LEU A 32 -0.31 4.71 8.58
C LEU A 32 0.11 3.41 7.91
N ALA A 33 -0.76 2.41 7.99
CA ALA A 33 -0.66 1.15 7.27
C ALA A 33 -1.96 0.88 6.52
N LEU A 34 -1.86 0.58 5.23
CA LEU A 34 -2.99 0.23 4.36
C LEU A 34 -2.78 -1.16 3.80
N VAL A 35 -3.71 -2.06 4.08
CA VAL A 35 -3.76 -3.41 3.49
C VAL A 35 -4.64 -3.36 2.24
N LEU A 36 -4.16 -3.96 1.16
CA LEU A 36 -4.89 -4.10 -0.10
C LEU A 36 -4.95 -5.59 -0.45
N ASP A 37 -6.10 -6.03 -0.92
CA ASP A 37 -6.33 -7.40 -1.39
C ASP A 37 -6.82 -7.38 -2.84
N ARG A 38 -6.61 -8.47 -3.56
CA ARG A 38 -7.00 -8.59 -4.96
C ARG A 38 -7.44 -9.99 -5.35
#